data_AF-A0AB34KWW4-F1
#
_entry.id   AF-A0AB34KWW4-F1
#
_cell.length_a   1.000
_cell.length_b   1.000
_cell.length_c   1.000
_cell.angle_alpha   90.00
_cell.angle_beta   90.00
_cell.angle_gamma   90.00
#
_symmetry.space_group_name_H-M   'P 1'
#
loop_
_entity.id
_entity.type
_entity.pdbx_description
1 polymer ?
#
loop_
_entity_poly.entity_id
_entity_poly.type
_entity_poly.pdbx_seq_one_letter_code
_entity_poly.pdbx_strand_id
1 'polypeptide(L)'
;MSFFASKPPRSRLLDLPAEIREHIFTFAVVPDKKTMVTFCLDKFQKESYEEASQPPITRVSWQVRRESIPLFYECNEFVVHTDDQKAEDAQRWLQHNRAHLSKIRHLALWVRFHPGLGSIAPPRGVIGVYLSHDARTGCWAVREYWRWITVVRKPAMVEQDGQMLIESLDKLVDGRPRRGFTAEDYVTLIQDLRTAYLKDKRT
;
A
#
# COMPACT_ATOMS: atom_id res chain seq x y z
N MET A 1 -1.24 40.14 40.00
CA MET A 1 -0.13 40.01 39.03
C MET A 1 -0.63 39.19 37.85
N SER A 2 -0.90 39.84 36.71
CA SER A 2 -1.37 39.17 35.49
C SER A 2 -0.14 38.72 34.68
N PHE A 3 0.09 37.41 34.59
CA PHE A 3 1.06 36.86 33.65
C PHE A 3 0.44 36.93 32.26
N PHE A 4 0.75 37.98 31.51
CA PHE A 4 0.53 37.97 30.07
C PHE A 4 1.45 36.92 29.46
N ALA A 5 0.92 35.73 29.20
CA ALA A 5 1.61 34.74 28.37
C ALA A 5 1.85 35.38 27.00
N SER A 6 3.11 35.64 26.67
CA SER A 6 3.51 36.06 25.32
C SER A 6 2.96 35.04 24.33
N LYS A 7 2.29 35.51 23.27
CA LYS A 7 1.82 34.60 22.21
C LYS A 7 2.99 33.71 21.76
N PRO A 8 2.77 32.39 21.61
CA PRO A 8 3.83 31.51 21.17
C PRO A 8 4.39 32.02 19.82
N PRO A 9 5.72 31.97 19.63
CA PRO A 9 6.33 32.42 18.40
C PRO A 9 5.71 31.69 17.21
N ARG A 10 5.43 32.43 16.13
CA ARG A 10 4.91 31.83 14.89
C ARG A 10 5.94 30.85 14.34
N SER A 11 5.45 29.69 13.88
CA SER A 11 6.30 28.68 13.28
C SER A 11 6.75 29.16 11.89
N ARG A 12 8.07 29.33 11.71
CA ARG A 12 8.66 29.72 10.41
C ARG A 12 8.31 28.77 9.27
N LEU A 13 8.08 27.50 9.59
CA LEU A 13 7.61 26.50 8.63
C LEU A 13 6.25 26.90 8.04
N LEU A 14 5.35 27.49 8.83
CA LEU A 14 4.02 27.89 8.40
C LEU A 14 4.01 29.25 7.69
N ASP A 15 5.10 30.02 7.79
CA ASP A 15 5.28 31.27 7.05
C ASP A 15 5.76 31.02 5.60
N LEU A 16 6.22 29.80 5.28
CA LEU A 16 6.58 29.41 3.91
C LEU A 16 5.35 29.33 3.01
N PRO A 17 5.48 29.54 1.68
CA PRO A 17 4.41 29.24 0.71
C PRO A 17 3.97 27.77 0.78
N ALA A 18 2.71 27.51 0.44
CA ALA A 18 2.12 26.17 0.55
C ALA A 18 2.87 25.13 -0.28
N GLU A 19 3.34 25.52 -1.47
CA GLU A 19 4.08 24.69 -2.41
C GLU A 19 5.41 24.21 -1.83
N ILE A 20 6.10 25.09 -1.09
CA ILE A 20 7.36 24.75 -0.41
C ILE A 20 7.08 23.82 0.77
N ARG A 21 6.01 24.06 1.53
CA ARG A 21 5.60 23.17 2.62
C ARG A 21 5.23 21.79 2.09
N GLU A 22 4.50 21.72 0.98
CA GLU A 22 4.14 20.47 0.32
C GLU A 22 5.39 19.66 -0.04
N HIS A 23 6.38 20.29 -0.69
CA HIS A 23 7.66 19.64 -0.98
C HIS A 23 8.35 19.10 0.28
N ILE A 24 8.44 19.89 1.35
CA ILE A 24 9.01 19.46 2.62
C ILE A 24 8.23 18.28 3.19
N PHE A 25 6.89 18.33 3.15
CA PHE A 25 6.04 17.30 3.70
C PHE A 25 6.14 16.00 2.91
N THR A 26 6.25 16.05 1.58
CA THR A 26 6.48 14.86 0.75
C THR A 26 7.74 14.11 1.19
N PHE A 27 8.86 14.81 1.43
CA PHE A 27 10.07 14.19 1.97
C PHE A 27 9.91 13.64 3.39
N ALA A 28 8.98 14.18 4.18
CA ALA A 28 8.73 13.73 5.55
C ALA A 28 7.73 12.56 5.64
N VAL A 29 6.91 12.34 4.60
CA VAL A 29 5.88 11.29 4.60
C VAL A 29 6.20 10.08 3.73
N VAL A 30 7.18 10.19 2.83
CA VAL A 30 7.66 9.07 2.00
C VAL A 30 8.89 8.47 2.68
N PRO A 31 8.88 7.19 3.04
CA PRO A 31 10.03 6.57 3.69
C PRO A 31 11.21 6.43 2.72
N ASP A 32 12.42 6.66 3.21
CA ASP A 32 13.64 6.49 2.40
C ASP A 32 13.90 5.00 2.15
N LYS A 33 13.82 4.58 0.88
CA LYS A 33 14.17 3.24 0.36
C LYS A 33 13.38 2.04 0.91
N LYS A 34 12.44 2.23 1.84
CA LYS A 34 11.63 1.14 2.41
C LYS A 34 10.28 1.02 1.72
N THR A 35 9.86 -0.22 1.51
CA THR A 35 8.50 -0.48 1.04
C THR A 35 7.52 -0.41 2.20
N MET A 36 6.40 0.30 2.02
CA MET A 36 5.35 0.38 3.03
C MET A 36 4.42 -0.83 3.00
N VAL A 37 4.24 -1.48 4.15
CA VAL A 37 3.36 -2.64 4.30
C VAL A 37 2.24 -2.38 5.28
N THR A 38 1.05 -2.93 5.01
CA THR A 38 -0.13 -2.77 5.88
C THR A 38 -0.24 -3.86 6.95
N PHE A 39 0.82 -4.63 7.18
CA PHE A 39 0.85 -5.73 8.15
C PHE A 39 1.99 -5.57 9.15
N CYS A 40 1.86 -6.22 10.31
CA CYS A 40 2.86 -6.16 11.36
C CYS A 40 4.18 -6.77 10.90
N LEU A 41 5.29 -6.09 11.18
CA LEU A 41 6.62 -6.52 10.76
C LEU A 41 7.37 -7.25 11.88
N ASP A 42 7.98 -8.38 11.52
CA ASP A 42 8.98 -9.02 12.36
C ASP A 42 10.26 -8.18 12.44
N LYS A 43 11.08 -8.38 13.48
CA LYS A 43 12.30 -7.58 13.73
C LYS A 43 13.22 -7.51 12.51
N PHE A 44 13.44 -8.63 11.81
CA PHE A 44 14.31 -8.70 10.63
C PHE A 44 13.72 -8.00 9.40
N GLN A 45 12.39 -7.90 9.30
CA GLN A 45 11.72 -7.29 8.16
C GLN A 45 11.79 -5.76 8.21
N LYS A 46 11.96 -5.17 9.41
CA LYS A 46 12.04 -3.71 9.64
C LYS A 46 13.26 -3.05 9.01
N GLU A 47 14.25 -3.83 8.58
CA GLU A 47 15.40 -3.34 7.82
C GLU A 47 15.01 -2.98 6.37
N SER A 48 14.09 -3.75 5.77
CA SER A 48 13.67 -3.57 4.36
C SER A 48 12.30 -2.90 4.20
N TYR A 49 11.44 -3.02 5.20
CA TYR A 49 10.05 -2.57 5.13
C TYR A 49 9.70 -1.63 6.27
N GLU A 50 8.65 -0.84 6.05
CA GLU A 50 8.08 0.06 7.03
C GLU A 50 6.58 -0.22 7.17
N GLU A 51 6.09 -0.28 8.42
CA GLU A 51 4.65 -0.43 8.66
C GLU A 51 3.93 0.85 8.23
N ALA A 52 2.77 0.70 7.58
CA ALA A 52 1.97 1.79 7.02
C ALA A 52 1.27 2.65 8.08
N SER A 53 2.03 3.19 9.02
CA SER A 53 1.56 4.08 10.06
C SER A 53 1.72 5.54 9.63
N GLN A 54 0.73 6.38 9.91
CA GLN A 54 0.84 7.82 9.62
C GLN A 54 2.06 8.40 10.37
N PRO A 55 3.02 9.05 9.67
CA PRO A 55 4.27 9.51 10.25
C PRO A 55 4.05 10.66 11.25
N PRO A 56 5.01 10.93 12.17
CA PRO A 56 4.85 11.91 13.23
C PRO A 56 4.41 13.31 12.75
N ILE A 57 4.83 13.72 11.56
CA ILE A 57 4.46 15.02 10.98
C ILE A 57 2.93 15.21 10.86
N THR A 58 2.17 14.13 10.67
CA THR A 58 0.71 14.15 10.57
C THR A 58 -0.01 14.43 11.90
N ARG A 59 0.74 14.56 13.01
CA ARG A 59 0.20 14.71 14.37
C ARG A 59 0.66 16.01 15.06
N VAL A 60 1.40 16.88 14.38
CA VAL A 60 2.03 18.07 14.98
C VAL A 60 1.03 19.20 15.24
N SER A 61 0.27 19.61 14.21
CA SER A 61 -0.73 20.67 14.32
C SER A 61 -1.86 20.43 13.32
N TRP A 62 -3.01 21.10 13.52
CA TRP A 62 -4.15 20.94 12.62
C TRP A 62 -3.81 21.31 11.16
N GLN A 63 -3.07 22.41 10.95
CA GLN A 63 -2.67 22.84 9.61
C GLN A 63 -1.71 21.82 8.96
N VAL A 64 -0.65 21.41 9.67
CA VAL A 64 0.32 20.43 9.14
C VAL A 64 -0.36 19.10 8.87
N ARG A 65 -1.27 18.66 9.75
CA ARG A 65 -2.05 17.43 9.56
C ARG A 65 -2.91 17.50 8.29
N ARG A 66 -3.60 18.61 8.07
CA ARG A 66 -4.46 18.81 6.89
C ARG A 66 -3.66 18.77 5.59
N GLU A 67 -2.44 19.31 5.60
CA GLU A 67 -1.56 19.38 4.43
C GLU A 67 -0.78 18.07 4.19
N SER A 68 -0.34 17.37 5.25
CA SER A 68 0.51 16.17 5.13
C SER A 68 -0.23 14.85 4.96
N ILE A 69 -1.46 14.72 5.49
CA ILE A 69 -2.23 13.46 5.37
C ILE A 69 -2.48 13.08 3.91
N PRO A 70 -2.98 13.97 3.03
CA PRO A 70 -3.20 13.62 1.64
C PRO A 70 -1.92 13.11 0.97
N LEU A 71 -0.80 13.81 1.16
CA LEU A 71 0.51 13.43 0.62
C LEU A 71 0.93 12.03 1.06
N PHE A 72 0.70 11.68 2.33
CA PHE A 72 1.01 10.34 2.83
C PHE A 72 0.28 9.24 2.05
N TYR A 73 -1.00 9.42 1.72
CA TYR A 73 -1.76 8.39 0.97
C TYR A 73 -1.54 8.48 -0.55
N GLU A 74 -1.23 9.66 -1.07
CA GLU A 74 -1.07 9.87 -2.51
C GLU A 74 0.33 9.51 -3.01
N CYS A 75 1.38 9.76 -2.22
CA CYS A 75 2.76 9.55 -2.66
C CYS A 75 3.32 8.16 -2.34
N ASN A 76 2.66 7.38 -1.47
CA ASN A 76 3.15 6.07 -1.04
C ASN A 76 2.44 4.91 -1.73
N GLU A 77 3.21 3.85 -1.99
CA GLU A 77 2.70 2.55 -2.42
C GLU A 77 2.44 1.67 -1.20
N PHE A 78 1.18 1.30 -0.99
CA PHE A 78 0.77 0.47 0.14
C PHE A 78 0.71 -1.00 -0.28
N VAL A 79 1.48 -1.84 0.40
CA VAL A 79 1.47 -3.28 0.18
C VAL A 79 0.40 -3.94 1.05
N VAL A 80 -0.51 -4.67 0.40
CA VAL A 80 -1.46 -5.58 1.04
C VAL A 80 -1.09 -7.03 0.72
N HIS A 81 -1.02 -7.89 1.73
CA HIS A 81 -0.75 -9.31 1.53
C HIS A 81 -2.06 -10.09 1.39
N THR A 82 -2.08 -11.10 0.53
CA THR A 82 -3.28 -11.93 0.31
C THR A 82 -3.43 -13.14 1.25
N ASP A 83 -2.44 -13.47 2.07
CA ASP A 83 -2.38 -14.72 2.83
C ASP A 83 -2.09 -14.49 4.33
N ASP A 84 -2.59 -15.43 5.14
CA ASP A 84 -2.40 -15.56 6.58
C ASP A 84 -2.75 -14.31 7.42
N GLN A 85 -2.14 -14.22 8.60
CA GLN A 85 -2.23 -13.11 9.53
C GLN A 85 -1.93 -11.75 8.88
N LYS A 86 -1.07 -11.72 7.85
CA LYS A 86 -0.73 -10.48 7.12
C LYS A 86 -1.91 -9.97 6.31
N ALA A 87 -2.75 -10.86 5.77
CA ALA A 87 -4.00 -10.46 5.13
C ALA A 87 -4.98 -9.88 6.15
N GLU A 88 -5.13 -10.50 7.32
CA GLU A 88 -5.99 -9.98 8.38
C GLU A 88 -5.53 -8.61 8.92
N ASP A 89 -4.22 -8.43 9.09
CA ASP A 89 -3.64 -7.13 9.44
C ASP A 89 -3.96 -6.08 8.38
N ALA A 90 -3.80 -6.43 7.09
CA ALA A 90 -4.13 -5.54 5.98
C ALA A 90 -5.61 -5.15 5.98
N GLN A 91 -6.52 -6.08 6.26
CA GLN A 91 -7.96 -5.79 6.38
C GLN A 91 -8.25 -4.84 7.55
N ARG A 92 -7.63 -5.09 8.72
CA ARG A 92 -7.74 -4.19 9.88
C ARG A 92 -7.21 -2.79 9.56
N TRP A 93 -6.10 -2.70 8.83
CA TRP A 93 -5.53 -1.44 8.38
C TRP A 93 -6.47 -0.68 7.44
N LEU A 94 -7.06 -1.37 6.44
CA LEU A 94 -8.02 -0.77 5.51
C LEU A 94 -9.24 -0.20 6.25
N GLN A 95 -9.79 -0.96 7.20
CA GLN A 95 -10.92 -0.53 8.02
C GLN A 95 -10.60 0.68 8.89
N HIS A 96 -9.44 0.67 9.55
CA HIS A 96 -8.99 1.80 10.36
C HIS A 96 -8.78 3.07 9.53
N ASN A 97 -8.35 2.94 8.28
CA ASN A 97 -8.03 4.04 7.38
C ASN A 97 -9.15 4.38 6.38
N ARG A 98 -10.38 3.89 6.60
CA ARG A 98 -11.52 4.06 5.68
C ARG A 98 -11.74 5.48 5.15
N ALA A 99 -11.53 6.50 6.00
CA ALA A 99 -11.72 7.92 5.65
C ALA A 99 -10.66 8.46 4.67
N HIS A 100 -9.58 7.72 4.45
CA HIS A 100 -8.44 8.10 3.64
C HIS A 100 -8.25 7.23 2.40
N LEU A 101 -9.01 6.14 2.26
CA LEU A 101 -8.85 5.18 1.15
C LEU A 101 -9.04 5.79 -0.23
N SER A 102 -9.87 6.82 -0.37
CA SER A 102 -10.07 7.55 -1.63
C SER A 102 -8.85 8.37 -2.09
N LYS A 103 -7.87 8.55 -1.20
CA LYS A 103 -6.61 9.25 -1.45
C LYS A 103 -5.48 8.30 -1.84
N ILE A 104 -5.66 6.99 -1.68
CA ILE A 104 -4.63 6.02 -2.09
C ILE A 104 -4.48 6.06 -3.60
N ARG A 105 -3.24 6.23 -4.07
CA ARG A 105 -2.92 6.23 -5.50
C ARG A 105 -2.16 5.01 -5.97
N HIS A 106 -1.46 4.34 -5.07
CA HIS A 106 -0.57 3.22 -5.41
C HIS A 106 -0.80 2.07 -4.44
N LEU A 107 -1.13 0.90 -4.98
CA LEU A 107 -1.34 -0.32 -4.21
C LEU A 107 -0.53 -1.45 -4.81
N ALA A 108 0.12 -2.23 -3.96
CA ALA A 108 0.76 -3.48 -4.35
C ALA A 108 0.05 -4.65 -3.67
N LEU A 109 -0.39 -5.64 -4.45
CA LEU A 109 -0.96 -6.88 -3.93
C LEU A 109 0.13 -7.95 -3.93
N TRP A 110 0.43 -8.46 -2.75
CA TRP A 110 1.46 -9.47 -2.51
C TRP A 110 0.82 -10.84 -2.35
N VAL A 111 0.99 -11.68 -3.36
CA VAL A 111 0.41 -13.01 -3.45
C VAL A 111 1.46 -14.06 -3.11
N ARG A 112 1.17 -14.97 -2.16
CA ARG A 112 2.11 -16.04 -1.84
C ARG A 112 2.26 -17.00 -3.03
N PHE A 113 3.50 -17.27 -3.42
CA PHE A 113 3.76 -18.25 -4.46
C PHE A 113 3.43 -19.67 -4.01
N HIS A 114 2.80 -20.44 -4.89
CA HIS A 114 2.41 -21.82 -4.65
C HIS A 114 3.00 -22.68 -5.77
N PRO A 115 3.87 -23.67 -5.45
CA PRO A 115 4.59 -24.45 -6.45
C PRO A 115 3.72 -25.48 -7.21
N GLY A 116 2.39 -25.49 -7.00
CA GLY A 116 1.44 -26.38 -7.68
C GLY A 116 1.25 -27.75 -7.00
N LEU A 117 0.33 -28.54 -7.55
CA LEU A 117 0.02 -29.90 -7.09
C LEU A 117 1.25 -30.83 -7.18
N GLY A 118 1.51 -31.57 -6.10
CA GLY A 118 2.60 -32.57 -6.05
C GLY A 118 3.98 -32.03 -5.65
N SER A 119 4.15 -30.70 -5.50
CA SER A 119 5.40 -30.15 -4.96
C SER A 119 5.50 -30.37 -3.45
N ILE A 120 6.59 -31.03 -3.03
CA ILE A 120 6.96 -31.19 -1.62
C ILE A 120 7.64 -29.93 -1.07
N ALA A 121 8.10 -29.02 -1.94
CA ALA A 121 8.75 -27.79 -1.53
C ALA A 121 7.73 -26.83 -0.88
N PRO A 122 8.05 -26.26 0.30
CA PRO A 122 7.17 -25.30 0.93
C PRO A 122 7.03 -24.04 0.05
N PRO A 123 5.86 -23.38 0.05
CA PRO A 123 5.67 -22.13 -0.67
C PRO A 123 6.63 -21.07 -0.11
N ARG A 124 7.63 -20.70 -0.91
CA ARG A 124 8.62 -19.67 -0.55
C ARG A 124 8.52 -18.53 -1.54
N GLY A 125 8.42 -17.31 -1.00
CA GLY A 125 8.38 -16.08 -1.78
C GLY A 125 6.98 -15.60 -2.12
N VAL A 126 6.96 -14.40 -2.67
CA VAL A 126 5.75 -13.61 -2.92
C VAL A 126 5.86 -12.99 -4.30
N ILE A 127 4.76 -12.99 -5.03
CA ILE A 127 4.61 -12.27 -6.29
C ILE A 127 3.89 -10.96 -5.99
N GLY A 128 4.52 -9.84 -6.29
CA GLY A 128 3.91 -8.52 -6.20
C GLY A 128 3.33 -8.10 -7.54
N VAL A 129 2.05 -7.76 -7.58
CA VAL A 129 1.37 -7.09 -8.70
C VAL A 129 0.84 -5.73 -8.25
N TYR A 130 0.68 -4.79 -9.18
CA TYR A 130 0.59 -3.37 -8.82
C TYR A 130 -0.59 -2.69 -9.49
N LEU A 131 -1.25 -1.81 -8.73
CA LEU A 131 -2.31 -0.94 -9.18
C LEU A 131 -1.91 0.53 -9.05
N SER A 132 -2.33 1.34 -10.01
CA SER A 132 -2.28 2.80 -9.91
C SER A 132 -3.66 3.40 -10.14
N HIS A 133 -4.01 4.37 -9.31
CA HIS A 133 -5.21 5.18 -9.45
C HIS A 133 -4.85 6.47 -10.18
N ASP A 134 -5.44 6.67 -11.36
CA ASP A 134 -5.25 7.90 -12.13
C ASP A 134 -6.18 8.99 -11.57
N ALA A 135 -5.59 10.06 -11.05
CA ALA A 135 -6.32 11.18 -10.48
C ALA A 135 -7.19 11.94 -11.49
N ARG A 136 -6.85 11.90 -12.78
CA ARG A 136 -7.57 12.57 -13.87
C ARG A 136 -8.79 11.77 -14.31
N THR A 137 -8.65 10.45 -14.46
CA THR A 137 -9.74 9.58 -14.91
C THR A 137 -10.57 9.02 -13.75
N GLY A 138 -10.01 9.00 -12.54
CA GLY A 138 -10.58 8.34 -11.37
C GLY A 138 -10.53 6.82 -11.46
N CYS A 139 -9.87 6.25 -12.47
CA CYS A 139 -9.84 4.82 -12.70
C CYS A 139 -8.60 4.17 -12.07
N TRP A 140 -8.78 2.95 -11.59
CA TRP A 140 -7.66 2.06 -11.28
C TRP A 140 -7.19 1.38 -12.56
N ALA A 141 -5.88 1.28 -12.72
CA ALA A 141 -5.22 0.55 -13.80
C ALA A 141 -4.18 -0.40 -13.23
N VAL A 142 -4.09 -1.60 -13.80
CA VAL A 142 -3.04 -2.57 -13.47
C VAL A 142 -1.76 -2.16 -14.17
N ARG A 143 -0.63 -2.23 -13.46
CA ARG A 143 0.67 -2.03 -14.09
C ARG A 143 1.11 -3.32 -14.77
N GLU A 144 1.65 -3.20 -15.98
CA GLU A 144 2.09 -4.31 -16.84
C GLU A 144 3.41 -4.97 -16.37
N TYR A 145 3.68 -4.97 -15.07
CA TYR A 145 4.83 -5.65 -14.50
C TYR A 145 4.50 -6.23 -13.13
N TRP A 146 5.26 -7.25 -12.76
CA TRP A 146 5.22 -7.89 -11.46
C TRP A 146 6.64 -8.01 -10.90
N ARG A 147 6.76 -8.29 -9.60
CA ARG A 147 8.07 -8.49 -8.96
C ARG A 147 8.09 -9.76 -8.12
N TRP A 148 9.23 -10.43 -8.12
CA TRP A 148 9.53 -11.51 -7.18
C TRP A 148 10.07 -10.92 -5.88
N ILE A 149 9.39 -11.15 -4.77
CA ILE A 149 9.65 -10.49 -3.49
C ILE A 149 10.11 -11.52 -2.47
N THR A 150 11.42 -11.77 -2.46
CA THR A 150 12.11 -12.63 -1.47
C THR A 150 13.63 -12.63 -1.72
N VAL A 151 14.38 -13.18 -0.76
CA VAL A 151 15.81 -13.48 -0.87
C VAL A 151 16.10 -14.82 -1.54
N VAL A 152 15.08 -15.65 -1.81
CA VAL A 152 15.29 -16.95 -2.47
C VAL A 152 15.33 -16.82 -3.99
N ARG A 153 16.04 -17.75 -4.63
CA ARG A 153 16.14 -17.84 -6.08
C ARG A 153 14.75 -17.90 -6.71
N LYS A 154 14.58 -17.13 -7.78
CA LYS A 154 13.38 -17.10 -8.63
C LYS A 154 13.05 -18.52 -9.16
N PRO A 155 11.86 -19.08 -8.87
CA PRO A 155 11.42 -20.35 -9.46
C PRO A 155 11.18 -20.22 -10.97
N ALA A 156 11.31 -21.32 -11.73
CA ALA A 156 11.18 -21.29 -13.19
C ALA A 156 9.76 -21.01 -13.72
N MET A 157 8.73 -21.27 -12.89
CA MET A 157 7.32 -21.11 -13.27
C MET A 157 6.75 -19.75 -12.86
N VAL A 158 7.50 -18.94 -12.11
CA VAL A 158 6.95 -17.74 -11.48
C VAL A 158 6.66 -16.63 -12.50
N GLU A 159 7.29 -16.68 -13.68
CA GLU A 159 7.00 -15.79 -14.79
C GLU A 159 5.56 -15.95 -15.30
N GLN A 160 5.11 -17.19 -15.48
CA GLN A 160 3.75 -17.47 -15.92
C GLN A 160 2.74 -17.04 -14.84
N ASP A 161 3.05 -17.29 -13.58
CA ASP A 161 2.23 -16.89 -12.45
C ASP A 161 2.08 -15.38 -12.32
N GLY A 162 3.19 -14.65 -12.48
CA GLY A 162 3.17 -13.18 -12.45
C GLY A 162 2.31 -12.60 -13.57
N GLN A 163 2.41 -13.16 -14.77
CA GLN A 163 1.59 -12.73 -15.91
C GLN A 163 0.11 -13.05 -15.69
N MET A 164 -0.21 -14.27 -15.25
CA MET A 164 -1.59 -14.66 -14.95
C MET A 164 -2.20 -13.80 -13.84
N LEU A 165 -1.43 -13.43 -12.82
CA LEU A 165 -1.89 -12.54 -11.75
C LEU A 165 -2.18 -11.12 -12.26
N ILE A 166 -1.38 -10.59 -13.19
CA ILE A 166 -1.66 -9.29 -13.84
C ILE A 166 -2.99 -9.37 -14.59
N GLU A 167 -3.17 -10.38 -15.45
CA GLU A 167 -4.39 -10.55 -16.24
C GLU A 167 -5.63 -10.79 -15.39
N SER A 168 -5.49 -11.57 -14.31
CA SER A 168 -6.57 -11.80 -13.34
C SER A 168 -6.95 -10.51 -12.61
N LEU A 169 -5.95 -9.75 -12.19
CA LEU A 169 -6.17 -8.48 -11.51
C LEU A 169 -6.84 -7.46 -12.43
N ASP A 170 -6.47 -7.43 -13.71
CA ASP A 170 -7.05 -6.52 -14.70
C ASP A 170 -8.55 -6.79 -14.89
N LYS A 171 -8.92 -8.05 -15.08
CA LYS A 171 -10.32 -8.50 -15.14
C LYS A 171 -11.11 -8.14 -13.88
N LEU A 172 -10.49 -8.23 -12.70
CA LEU A 172 -11.13 -7.92 -11.42
C LEU A 172 -11.34 -6.42 -11.19
N VAL A 173 -10.54 -5.57 -11.84
CA VAL A 173 -10.61 -4.12 -11.71
C VAL A 173 -11.52 -3.49 -12.77
N ASP A 174 -11.58 -4.05 -13.98
CA ASP A 174 -12.38 -3.54 -15.11
C ASP A 174 -13.90 -3.43 -14.80
N GLY A 175 -14.39 -4.23 -13.84
CA GLY A 175 -15.79 -4.21 -13.38
C GLY A 175 -16.12 -3.28 -12.20
N ARG A 176 -15.17 -2.53 -11.64
CA ARG A 176 -15.33 -1.84 -10.35
C ARG A 176 -15.56 -0.33 -10.45
N PRO A 177 -16.25 0.30 -9.46
CA PRO A 177 -16.65 1.70 -9.55
C PRO A 177 -15.47 2.68 -9.62
N ARG A 178 -15.64 3.73 -10.45
CA ARG A 178 -14.67 4.82 -10.67
C ARG A 178 -14.45 5.77 -9.48
N ARG A 179 -15.18 5.61 -8.37
CA ARG A 179 -15.12 6.54 -7.22
C ARG A 179 -14.12 6.11 -6.13
N GLY A 180 -13.22 5.20 -6.46
CA GLY A 180 -12.28 4.60 -5.52
C GLY A 180 -12.90 3.42 -4.77
N PHE A 181 -12.05 2.60 -4.17
CA PHE A 181 -12.46 1.40 -3.44
C PHE A 181 -12.79 1.75 -1.98
N THR A 182 -13.91 1.21 -1.49
CA THR A 182 -14.19 1.08 -0.06
C THR A 182 -13.27 0.05 0.58
N ALA A 183 -13.25 -0.02 1.92
CA ALA A 183 -12.46 -1.04 2.61
C ALA A 183 -12.90 -2.45 2.20
N GLU A 184 -14.21 -2.65 2.05
CA GLU A 184 -14.84 -3.89 1.59
C GLU A 184 -14.43 -4.23 0.17
N ASP A 185 -14.41 -3.25 -0.74
CA ASP A 185 -13.96 -3.46 -2.13
C ASP A 185 -12.52 -3.97 -2.17
N TYR A 186 -11.60 -3.37 -1.40
CA TYR A 186 -10.21 -3.86 -1.31
C TYR A 186 -10.15 -5.29 -0.75
N VAL A 187 -10.91 -5.59 0.29
CA VAL A 187 -10.96 -6.94 0.89
C VAL A 187 -11.41 -7.96 -0.15
N THR A 188 -12.50 -7.68 -0.86
CA THR A 188 -13.03 -8.54 -1.92
C THR A 188 -12.01 -8.71 -3.05
N LEU A 189 -11.35 -7.63 -3.48
CA LEU A 189 -10.31 -7.71 -4.51
C LEU A 189 -9.16 -8.63 -4.12
N ILE A 190 -8.68 -8.49 -2.88
CA ILE A 190 -7.60 -9.32 -2.32
C ILE A 190 -8.00 -10.80 -2.29
N GLN A 191 -9.24 -11.09 -1.86
CA GLN A 191 -9.77 -12.46 -1.78
C GLN A 191 -10.02 -13.07 -3.15
N ASP A 192 -10.58 -12.32 -4.09
CA ASP A 192 -10.85 -12.76 -5.46
C ASP A 192 -9.56 -13.08 -6.20
N LEU A 193 -8.55 -12.21 -6.11
CA LEU A 193 -7.25 -12.43 -6.75
C LEU A 193 -6.58 -13.69 -6.20
N ARG A 194 -6.57 -13.87 -4.88
CA ARG A 194 -6.05 -15.08 -4.23
C ARG A 194 -6.78 -16.32 -4.71
N THR A 195 -8.10 -16.25 -4.78
CA THR A 195 -8.95 -17.39 -5.19
C THR A 195 -8.71 -17.76 -6.64
N ALA A 196 -8.60 -16.77 -7.54
CA ALA A 196 -8.25 -16.99 -8.94
C ALA A 196 -6.89 -17.69 -9.06
N TYR A 197 -5.88 -17.19 -8.33
CA TYR A 197 -4.55 -17.78 -8.32
C TYR A 197 -4.52 -19.24 -7.84
N LEU A 198 -5.21 -19.53 -6.73
CA LEU A 198 -5.26 -20.89 -6.18
C LEU A 198 -6.07 -21.85 -7.05
N LYS A 199 -7.07 -21.37 -7.79
CA LYS A 199 -7.82 -22.20 -8.75
C LYS A 199 -6.96 -22.59 -9.94
N ASP A 200 -6.21 -21.64 -10.49
CA ASP A 200 -5.26 -21.89 -11.56
C ASP A 200 -4.21 -22.93 -11.14
N LYS A 201 -3.63 -22.79 -9.94
CA LYS A 201 -2.67 -23.76 -9.39
C LYS A 201 -3.20 -25.18 -9.12
N ARG A 202 -4.53 -25.35 -9.10
CA ARG A 202 -5.20 -26.64 -8.91
C ARG A 202 -5.60 -27.29 -10.23
N THR A 203 -5.54 -26.55 -11.33
CA THR A 203 -5.86 -27.02 -12.68
C THR A 203 -4.61 -27.60 -13.31
#